data_AF-A0A090W3S1-F1
#
_entry.id   AF-A0A090W3S1-F1
#
_cell.length_a   1.000
_cell.length_b   1.000
_cell.length_c   1.000
_cell.angle_alpha   90.00
_cell.angle_beta   90.00
_cell.angle_gamma   90.00
#
_symmetry.space_group_name_H-M   'P 1'
#
loop_
_entity.id
_entity.type
_entity.pdbx_description
1 polymer ?
#
loop_
_entity_poly.entity_id
_entity_poly.type
_entity_poly.pdbx_seq_one_letter_code
_entity_poly.pdbx_strand_id
1 'polypeptide(L)'
;MQLHHILGYKPKNIAVFKKAFTHRSMNIKDGEGNAINYERLEFLGDAMLSAVIASHLFQEVPSGDEGYLTKMRSKVVSREHLNELGRELHLIDLVESKIPAGQFGDNIHGNLFEALVGAIF
;
A
#
# COMPACT_ATOMS: atom_id res chain seq x y z
N MET A 1 13.27 -5.46 -12.72
CA MET A 1 13.13 -4.39 -13.73
C MET A 1 11.78 -3.65 -13.65
N GLN A 2 10.74 -4.13 -12.96
CA GLN A 2 9.42 -3.46 -12.94
C GLN A 2 9.27 -2.31 -11.91
N LEU A 3 9.85 -2.42 -10.71
CA LEU A 3 9.59 -1.46 -9.62
C LEU A 3 10.07 -0.02 -9.90
N HIS A 4 11.15 0.14 -10.68
CA HIS A 4 11.65 1.46 -11.09
C HIS A 4 10.60 2.25 -11.88
N HIS A 5 9.84 1.60 -12.76
CA HIS A 5 8.85 2.27 -13.58
C HIS A 5 7.68 2.79 -12.74
N ILE A 6 7.30 2.06 -11.69
CA ILE A 6 6.25 2.47 -10.76
C ILE A 6 6.75 3.62 -9.86
N LEU A 7 7.97 3.51 -9.34
CA LEU A 7 8.50 4.48 -8.40
C LEU A 7 9.00 5.77 -9.06
N GLY A 8 9.40 5.73 -10.33
CA GLY A 8 10.07 6.85 -11.01
C GLY A 8 11.50 7.11 -10.52
N TYR A 9 11.99 6.37 -9.52
CA TYR A 9 13.35 6.45 -8.99
C TYR A 9 13.89 5.06 -8.62
N LYS A 10 15.21 4.99 -8.35
CA LYS A 10 15.87 3.77 -7.88
C LYS A 10 15.85 3.70 -6.35
N PRO A 11 15.23 2.68 -5.73
CA PRO A 11 15.23 2.51 -4.28
C PRO A 11 16.64 2.40 -3.71
N LYS A 12 16.90 3.11 -2.60
CA LYS A 12 18.15 2.93 -1.83
C LYS A 12 18.19 1.57 -1.15
N ASN A 13 17.06 1.12 -0.59
CA ASN A 13 16.93 -0.18 0.05
C ASN A 13 15.84 -1.02 -0.63
N ILE A 14 16.25 -1.89 -1.56
CA ILE A 14 15.32 -2.77 -2.28
C ILE A 14 14.64 -3.82 -1.39
N ALA A 15 15.22 -4.14 -0.23
CA ALA A 15 14.71 -5.18 0.66
C ALA A 15 13.35 -4.79 1.26
N VAL A 16 13.13 -3.50 1.55
CA VAL A 16 11.85 -2.99 2.06
C VAL A 16 10.74 -3.16 1.01
N PHE A 17 11.04 -2.85 -0.26
CA PHE A 17 10.09 -3.06 -1.34
C PHE A 17 9.81 -4.52 -1.61
N LYS A 18 10.82 -5.40 -1.53
CA LYS A 18 10.58 -6.86 -1.60
C LYS A 18 9.62 -7.31 -0.51
N LYS A 19 9.79 -6.81 0.72
CA LYS A 19 8.87 -7.09 1.82
C LYS A 19 7.44 -6.62 1.52
N ALA A 20 7.27 -5.44 0.92
CA ALA A 20 5.97 -4.90 0.50
C ALA A 20 5.22 -5.78 -0.51
N PHE A 21 5.94 -6.61 -1.27
CA PHE A 21 5.37 -7.56 -2.23
C PHE A 21 5.54 -9.03 -1.81
N THR A 22 5.79 -9.30 -0.53
CA THR A 22 5.85 -10.67 -0.01
C THR A 22 4.52 -11.04 0.66
N HIS A 23 3.78 -11.99 0.09
CA HIS A 23 2.50 -12.43 0.66
C HIS A 23 2.70 -13.29 1.92
N ARG A 24 1.80 -13.18 2.90
CA ARG A 24 1.87 -13.94 4.18
C ARG A 24 1.99 -15.46 4.00
N SER A 25 1.48 -16.02 2.91
CA SER A 25 1.60 -17.45 2.56
C SER A 25 3.04 -17.93 2.43
N MET A 26 4.00 -17.03 2.19
CA MET A 26 5.41 -17.36 2.11
C MET A 26 5.97 -17.90 3.44
N ASN A 27 5.39 -17.49 4.58
CA ASN A 27 5.80 -17.90 5.93
C ASN A 27 7.31 -17.67 6.19
N ILE A 28 7.87 -16.59 5.65
CA ILE A 28 9.27 -16.20 5.85
C ILE A 28 9.38 -15.41 7.16
N LYS A 29 10.46 -15.65 7.91
CA LYS A 29 10.80 -14.92 9.13
C LYS A 29 12.22 -14.37 9.06
N ASP A 30 12.46 -13.24 9.73
CA ASP A 30 13.81 -12.71 9.94
C ASP A 30 14.54 -13.43 11.09
N GLY A 31 15.79 -13.00 11.38
CA GLY A 31 16.61 -13.57 12.45
C GLY A 31 16.06 -13.36 13.86
N GLU A 32 15.09 -12.46 14.04
CA GLU A 32 14.40 -12.19 15.30
C GLU A 32 13.03 -12.91 15.36
N GLY A 33 12.66 -13.64 14.31
CA GLY A 33 11.40 -14.38 14.22
C GLY A 33 10.21 -13.55 13.76
N ASN A 34 10.39 -12.29 13.35
CA ASN A 34 9.30 -11.47 12.82
C ASN A 34 8.93 -11.91 11.41
N ALA A 35 7.64 -11.86 11.07
CA ALA A 35 7.18 -12.17 9.72
C ALA A 35 7.73 -11.16 8.69
N ILE A 36 8.26 -11.68 7.59
CA ILE A 36 8.63 -10.91 6.40
C ILE A 36 7.48 -11.03 5.41
N ASN A 37 6.53 -10.11 5.51
CA ASN A 37 5.42 -9.95 4.59
C ASN A 37 4.97 -8.47 4.55
N TYR A 38 4.00 -8.18 3.69
CA TYR A 38 3.50 -6.82 3.48
C TYR A 38 2.67 -6.25 4.65
N GLU A 39 2.14 -7.06 5.57
CA GLU A 39 1.09 -6.66 6.51
C GLU A 39 1.50 -5.50 7.43
N ARG A 40 2.76 -5.48 7.88
CA ARG A 40 3.27 -4.37 8.71
C ARG A 40 3.50 -3.08 7.93
N LEU A 41 3.84 -3.20 6.64
CA LEU A 41 3.99 -2.05 5.76
C LEU A 41 2.63 -1.51 5.33
N GLU A 42 1.64 -2.39 5.12
CA GLU A 42 0.24 -2.03 4.91
C GLU A 42 -0.27 -1.16 6.07
N PHE A 43 -0.09 -1.63 7.31
CA PHE A 43 -0.48 -0.87 8.51
C PHE A 43 0.15 0.54 8.56
N LEU A 44 1.46 0.64 8.30
CA LEU A 44 2.14 1.94 8.27
C LEU A 44 1.62 2.80 7.11
N GLY A 45 1.46 2.20 5.94
CA GLY A 45 1.05 2.86 4.72
C GLY A 45 -0.35 3.43 4.78
N ASP A 46 -1.31 2.72 5.38
CA ASP A 46 -2.66 3.22 5.62
C ASP A 46 -2.65 4.52 6.47
N ALA A 47 -1.91 4.50 7.58
CA ALA A 47 -1.76 5.68 8.44
C ALA A 47 -1.10 6.85 7.70
N MET A 48 -0.04 6.58 6.94
CA MET A 48 0.67 7.61 6.16
C MET A 48 -0.19 8.18 5.03
N LEU A 49 -0.87 7.32 4.28
CA LEU A 49 -1.76 7.74 3.20
C LEU A 49 -2.91 8.59 3.74
N SER A 50 -3.53 8.16 4.84
CA SER A 50 -4.58 8.92 5.53
C SER A 50 -4.11 10.31 5.96
N ALA A 51 -2.89 10.40 6.50
CA ALA A 51 -2.30 11.67 6.91
C ALA A 51 -1.99 12.60 5.72
N VAL A 52 -1.40 12.07 4.65
CA VAL A 52 -1.08 12.84 3.44
C VAL A 52 -2.35 13.38 2.78
N ILE A 53 -3.38 12.53 2.62
CA ILE A 53 -4.66 12.95 2.04
C ILE A 53 -5.38 13.96 2.94
N ALA A 54 -5.35 13.79 4.27
CA ALA A 54 -5.91 14.76 5.19
C ALA A 54 -5.21 16.13 5.07
N SER A 55 -3.87 16.13 5.01
CA SER A 55 -3.08 17.36 4.83
C SER A 55 -3.38 18.03 3.50
N HIS A 56 -3.51 17.27 2.41
CA HIS A 56 -3.84 17.80 1.10
C HIS A 56 -5.24 18.41 1.08
N LEU A 57 -6.26 17.70 1.58
CA LEU A 57 -7.63 18.20 1.62
C LEU A 57 -7.79 19.46 2.49
N PHE A 58 -7.06 19.53 3.61
CA PHE A 58 -7.04 20.72 4.46
C PHE A 58 -6.56 21.97 3.70
N GLN A 59 -5.59 21.83 2.79
CA GLN A 59 -5.07 22.93 1.99
C GLN A 59 -5.96 23.26 0.79
N GLU A 60 -6.43 22.24 0.07
CA GLU A 60 -7.19 22.44 -1.18
C GLU A 60 -8.65 22.83 -0.95
N VAL A 61 -9.23 22.51 0.21
CA VAL A 61 -10.64 22.77 0.51
C VAL A 61 -10.78 23.61 1.79
N PRO A 62 -10.33 24.87 1.79
CA PRO A 62 -10.30 25.72 2.99
C PRO A 62 -11.69 26.09 3.53
N SER A 63 -12.75 25.96 2.73
CA SER A 63 -14.13 26.20 3.14
C SER A 63 -14.82 24.95 3.71
N GLY A 64 -14.18 23.78 3.66
CA GLY A 64 -14.74 22.53 4.16
C GLY A 64 -14.68 22.46 5.68
N ASP A 65 -15.78 22.04 6.30
CA ASP A 65 -15.77 21.71 7.73
C ASP A 65 -15.16 20.31 7.97
N GLU A 66 -14.94 19.97 9.25
CA GLU A 66 -14.34 18.69 9.64
C GLU A 66 -15.10 17.49 9.06
N GLY A 67 -16.44 17.51 9.13
CA GLY A 67 -17.27 16.40 8.65
C GLY A 67 -17.17 16.20 7.14
N TYR A 68 -17.14 17.30 6.37
CA TYR A 68 -16.95 17.27 4.93
C TYR A 68 -15.56 16.76 4.54
N LEU A 69 -14.51 17.27 5.19
CA LEU A 69 -13.12 16.83 4.96
C LEU A 69 -12.94 15.34 5.29
N THR A 70 -13.50 14.88 6.42
CA THR A 70 -13.48 13.47 6.83
C THR A 70 -14.20 12.59 5.80
N LYS A 71 -15.37 13.02 5.29
CA LYS A 71 -16.10 12.27 4.25
C LYS A 71 -15.31 12.18 2.94
N MET A 72 -14.68 13.27 2.50
CA MET A 72 -13.83 13.26 1.30
C MET A 72 -12.62 12.35 1.47
N ARG A 73 -11.90 12.46 2.59
CA ARG A 73 -10.76 11.60 2.89
C ARG A 73 -11.18 10.13 2.82
N SER A 74 -12.25 9.75 3.53
CA SER A 74 -12.74 8.37 3.55
C SER A 74 -13.15 7.85 2.18
N LYS A 75 -13.59 8.71 1.26
CA LYS A 75 -13.85 8.33 -0.13
C LYS A 75 -12.56 8.05 -0.91
N VAL A 76 -11.56 8.93 -0.77
CA VAL A 76 -10.27 8.82 -1.47
C VAL A 76 -9.48 7.60 -1.00
N VAL A 77 -9.42 7.35 0.32
CA VAL A 77 -8.70 6.19 0.90
C VAL A 77 -9.61 4.97 1.07
N SER A 78 -10.74 4.92 0.36
CA SER A 78 -11.66 3.79 0.45
C SER A 78 -11.06 2.52 -0.12
N ARG A 79 -11.43 1.36 0.43
CA ARG A 79 -10.94 0.06 -0.04
C ARG A 79 -11.21 -0.17 -1.53
N GLU A 80 -12.36 0.28 -2.02
CA GLU A 80 -12.72 0.24 -3.44
C GLU A 80 -11.70 1.00 -4.29
N HIS A 81 -11.45 2.27 -3.95
CA HIS A 81 -10.52 3.13 -4.69
C HIS A 81 -9.06 2.62 -4.62
N LEU A 82 -8.61 2.18 -3.44
CA LEU A 82 -7.25 1.63 -3.30
C LEU A 82 -7.08 0.31 -4.07
N ASN A 83 -8.12 -0.51 -4.14
CA ASN A 83 -8.10 -1.71 -4.98
C ASN A 83 -8.02 -1.37 -6.48
N GLU A 84 -8.71 -0.33 -6.93
CA GLU A 84 -8.62 0.17 -8.31
C GLU A 84 -7.18 0.60 -8.62
N LEU A 85 -6.58 1.45 -7.78
CA LEU A 85 -5.19 1.91 -7.96
C LEU A 85 -4.19 0.75 -7.97
N GLY A 86 -4.34 -0.22 -7.07
CA GLY A 86 -3.48 -1.41 -7.05
C GLY A 86 -3.60 -2.29 -8.29
N ARG A 87 -4.75 -2.29 -8.97
CA ARG A 87 -4.95 -2.96 -10.27
C ARG A 87 -4.34 -2.18 -11.42
N GLU A 88 -4.58 -0.87 -11.48
CA GLU A 88 -4.02 0.01 -12.53
C GLU A 88 -2.50 0.00 -12.55
N LEU A 89 -1.86 -0.09 -11.38
CA LEU A 89 -0.42 -0.19 -11.24
C LEU A 89 0.13 -1.60 -11.44
N HIS A 90 -0.72 -2.59 -11.71
CA HIS A 90 -0.34 -4.00 -11.87
C HIS A 90 0.49 -4.54 -10.69
N LEU A 91 0.20 -4.10 -9.46
CA LEU A 91 1.01 -4.44 -8.27
C LEU A 91 1.01 -5.93 -7.96
N ILE A 92 -0.04 -6.64 -8.37
CA ILE A 92 -0.18 -8.08 -8.15
C ILE A 92 0.91 -8.90 -8.84
N ASP A 93 1.44 -8.40 -9.95
CA ASP A 93 2.49 -9.06 -10.74
C ASP A 93 3.84 -9.06 -10.02
N LEU A 94 3.99 -8.23 -8.99
CA LEU A 94 5.19 -8.14 -8.16
C LEU A 94 5.16 -9.09 -6.97
N VAL A 95 4.02 -9.72 -6.68
CA VAL A 95 3.80 -10.47 -5.45
C VAL A 95 4.48 -11.84 -5.48
N GLU A 96 5.33 -12.09 -4.49
CA GLU A 96 5.83 -13.42 -4.18
C GLU A 96 4.86 -14.15 -3.25
N SER A 97 4.35 -15.32 -3.67
CA SER A 97 3.34 -16.08 -2.94
C SER A 97 3.45 -17.59 -3.18
N LYS A 98 3.08 -18.39 -2.18
CA LYS A 98 2.87 -19.86 -2.32
C LYS A 98 1.48 -20.24 -2.83
N ILE A 99 0.55 -19.30 -2.89
CA ILE A 99 -0.81 -19.52 -3.41
C ILE A 99 -0.98 -18.79 -4.75
N PRO A 100 -1.76 -19.34 -5.70
CA PRO A 100 -2.02 -18.70 -6.97
C PRO A 100 -2.73 -17.35 -6.83
N ALA A 101 -2.51 -16.43 -7.78
CA ALA A 101 -3.09 -15.09 -7.72
C ALA A 101 -4.63 -15.06 -7.65
N GLY A 102 -5.31 -16.03 -8.26
CA GLY A 102 -6.77 -16.16 -8.20
C GLY A 102 -7.33 -16.61 -6.84
N GLN A 103 -6.48 -16.87 -5.85
CA GLN A 103 -6.89 -17.22 -4.48
C GLN A 103 -6.61 -16.10 -3.47
N PHE A 104 -6.12 -14.95 -3.92
CA PHE A 104 -5.99 -13.79 -3.06
C PHE A 104 -7.38 -13.22 -2.72
N GLY A 105 -7.52 -12.65 -1.52
CA GLY A 105 -8.74 -11.95 -1.15
C GLY A 105 -8.94 -10.68 -1.98
N ASP A 106 -10.18 -10.23 -2.12
CA ASP A 106 -10.57 -9.09 -2.96
C ASP A 106 -9.84 -7.78 -2.65
N ASN A 107 -9.33 -7.67 -1.41
CA ASN A 107 -8.64 -6.48 -0.89
C ASN A 107 -7.13 -6.46 -1.18
N ILE A 108 -6.57 -7.52 -1.78
CA ILE A 108 -5.13 -7.64 -1.97
C ILE A 108 -4.52 -6.45 -2.70
N HIS A 109 -5.22 -5.90 -3.70
CA HIS A 109 -4.71 -4.79 -4.49
C HIS A 109 -4.51 -3.52 -3.65
N GLY A 110 -5.50 -3.18 -2.81
CA GLY A 110 -5.41 -2.06 -1.88
C GLY A 110 -4.35 -2.29 -0.81
N ASN A 111 -4.26 -3.52 -0.27
CA ASN A 111 -3.23 -3.86 0.72
C ASN A 111 -1.81 -3.68 0.15
N LEU A 112 -1.58 -4.09 -1.10
CA LEU A 112 -0.30 -3.91 -1.77
C LEU A 112 0.00 -2.45 -2.05
N PHE A 113 -1.02 -1.65 -2.39
CA PHE A 113 -0.86 -0.21 -2.57
C PHE A 113 -0.47 0.47 -1.24
N GLU A 114 -1.18 0.16 -0.15
CA GLU A 114 -0.84 0.63 1.20
C GLU A 114 0.58 0.18 1.58
N ALA A 115 0.93 -1.09 1.37
CA ALA A 115 2.27 -1.59 1.67
C ALA A 115 3.38 -0.92 0.84
N LEU A 116 3.10 -0.57 -0.42
CA LEU A 116 4.01 0.20 -1.26
C LEU A 116 4.21 1.62 -0.69
N VAL A 117 3.15 2.29 -0.27
CA VAL A 117 3.24 3.59 0.43
C VAL A 117 4.07 3.45 1.70
N GLY A 118 3.82 2.43 2.50
CA GLY A 118 4.60 2.14 3.71
C GLY A 118 6.07 1.81 3.45
N ALA A 119 6.42 1.33 2.25
CA ALA A 119 7.81 1.10 1.86
C ALA A 119 8.52 2.35 1.33
N ILE A 120 7.77 3.34 0.86
CA ILE A 120 8.29 4.63 0.36
C ILE A 120 8.67 5.56 1.53
N PHE A 121 7.91 5.50 2.64
CA PHE A 121 8.14 6.28 3.84
C PHE A 121 9.29 5.72 4.69
#